data_AF-A0A087WTU4-F1
#
_entry.id   AF-A0A087WTU4-F1
#
_cell.length_a   1.000
_cell.length_b   1.000
_cell.length_c   1.000
_cell.angle_alpha   90.00
_cell.angle_beta   90.00
_cell.angle_gamma   90.00
#
_symmetry.space_group_name_H-M   'P 1'
#
loop_
_entity.id
_entity.type
_entity.pdbx_description
1 polymer ?
#
loop_
_entity_poly.entity_id
_entity_poly.type
_entity_poly.pdbx_seq_one_letter_code
_entity_poly.pdbx_strand_id
1 'polypeptide(L)'
;IRDLPGHYYETLKFLVGHLKTIADHSEKNKMEPRNLALVFGPTLVRTSEDNMTDMVTHMPDRYKIVETLIQHSDWFFSDEEDKGERILPPVVQPSPRVRGPPRRSRTPGRCWRSPSSRPSTASARSGGRRGGWAA
;
A
#
# COMPACT_ATOMS: atom_id res chain seq x y z
N ILE A 1 8.39 8.62 7.77
CA ILE A 1 7.11 8.29 8.46
C ILE A 1 5.87 8.68 7.67
N ARG A 2 5.95 9.62 6.71
CA ARG A 2 4.80 10.03 5.90
C ARG A 2 4.49 9.08 4.73
N ASP A 3 5.39 8.15 4.44
CA ASP A 3 5.17 7.08 3.46
C ASP A 3 4.30 5.94 4.02
N LEU A 4 3.93 6.00 5.31
CA LEU A 4 3.00 5.03 5.87
C LEU A 4 1.60 5.24 5.26
N PRO A 5 0.88 4.16 4.92
CA PRO A 5 -0.54 4.24 4.57
C PRO A 5 -1.34 5.02 5.62
N GLY A 6 -2.30 5.83 5.17
CA GLY A 6 -2.97 6.84 6.01
C GLY A 6 -3.50 6.32 7.35
N HIS A 7 -4.16 5.16 7.37
CA HIS A 7 -4.66 4.58 8.62
C HIS A 7 -3.55 4.20 9.62
N TYR A 8 -2.41 3.73 9.13
CA TYR A 8 -1.26 3.42 9.98
C TYR A 8 -0.59 4.69 10.51
N TYR A 9 -0.52 5.73 9.69
CA TYR A 9 -0.01 7.04 10.12
C TYR A 9 -0.86 7.63 11.25
N GLU A 10 -2.19 7.67 11.11
CA GLU A 10 -3.09 8.21 12.13
C GLU A 10 -3.01 7.41 13.44
N THR A 11 -2.96 6.08 13.34
CA THR A 11 -2.80 5.21 14.52
C THR A 11 -1.48 5.49 15.24
N LEU A 12 -0.39 5.62 14.49
CA LEU A 12 0.92 5.92 15.04
C LEU A 12 0.97 7.33 15.66
N LYS A 13 0.39 8.34 15.00
CA LYS A 13 0.26 9.72 15.51
C LYS A 13 -0.46 9.74 16.85
N PHE A 14 -1.62 9.09 16.93
CA PHE A 14 -2.40 9.00 18.16
C PHE A 14 -1.62 8.31 19.29
N LEU A 15 -1.03 7.14 18.99
CA LEU A 15 -0.28 6.37 19.97
C LEU A 15 0.94 7.15 20.49
N VAL A 16 1.77 7.66 19.59
CA VAL A 16 3.00 8.39 19.97
C VAL A 16 2.67 9.67 20.73
N GLY A 17 1.60 10.38 20.37
CA GLY A 17 1.12 11.54 21.14
C GLY A 17 0.69 11.18 22.57
N HIS A 18 0.04 10.03 22.75
CA HIS A 18 -0.28 9.53 24.09
C HIS A 18 0.97 9.14 24.88
N LEU A 19 1.93 8.46 24.25
CA LEU A 19 3.20 8.10 24.90
C LEU A 19 4.01 9.33 25.32
N LYS A 20 4.01 10.39 24.50
CA LYS A 20 4.59 11.68 24.90
C LYS A 20 3.91 12.25 26.14
N THR A 21 2.58 12.25 26.17
CA THR A 21 1.85 12.74 27.35
C THR A 21 2.22 11.96 28.60
N ILE A 22 2.43 10.63 28.51
CA ILE A 22 2.92 9.82 29.63
C ILE A 22 4.33 10.26 30.04
N ALA A 23 5.23 10.44 29.07
CA ALA A 23 6.60 10.87 29.31
C ALA A 23 6.70 12.27 29.93
N ASP A 24 5.84 13.21 29.54
CA ASP A 24 5.80 14.56 30.13
C ASP A 24 5.41 14.54 31.63
N HIS A 25 4.80 13.45 32.10
CA HIS A 25 4.46 13.22 33.50
C HIS A 25 5.44 12.26 34.21
N SER A 26 6.66 12.07 33.66
CA SER A 26 7.65 11.11 34.17
C SER A 26 8.05 11.35 35.63
N GLU A 27 8.04 12.58 36.09
CA GLU A 27 8.34 12.92 37.49
C GLU A 27 7.43 12.17 38.48
N LYS A 28 6.16 11.96 38.10
CA LYS A 28 5.15 11.28 38.93
C LYS A 28 5.03 9.80 38.61
N ASN A 29 4.93 9.42 37.34
CA ASN A 29 4.68 8.03 36.94
C ASN A 29 5.96 7.20 36.74
N LYS A 30 7.13 7.83 36.77
CA LYS A 30 8.47 7.22 36.58
C LYS A 30 8.68 6.57 35.21
N MET A 31 7.87 6.92 34.22
CA MET A 31 7.96 6.44 32.85
C MET A 31 8.67 7.48 31.97
N GLU A 32 9.99 7.42 31.95
CA GLU A 32 10.81 8.16 31.00
C GLU A 32 10.58 7.66 29.56
N PRO A 33 10.81 8.49 28.51
CA PRO A 33 10.68 8.08 27.11
C PRO A 33 11.38 6.77 26.78
N ARG A 34 12.57 6.56 27.37
CA ARG A 34 13.35 5.33 27.23
C ARG A 34 12.62 4.09 27.73
N ASN A 35 11.93 4.18 28.88
CA ASN A 35 11.19 3.06 29.45
C ASN A 35 9.99 2.68 28.57
N LEU A 36 9.31 3.70 28.02
CA LEU A 36 8.23 3.49 27.06
C LEU A 36 8.76 2.85 25.77
N ALA A 37 9.89 3.31 25.26
CA ALA A 37 10.51 2.75 24.06
C ALA A 37 10.94 1.29 24.23
N LEU A 38 11.36 0.86 25.42
CA LEU A 38 11.68 -0.55 25.69
C LEU A 38 10.45 -1.45 25.60
N VAL A 39 9.29 -0.98 26.07
CA VAL A 39 8.03 -1.74 26.04
C VAL A 39 7.40 -1.75 24.65
N PHE A 40 7.37 -0.58 23.99
CA PHE A 40 6.71 -0.42 22.70
C PHE A 40 7.60 -0.74 21.51
N GLY A 41 8.92 -0.72 21.66
CA GLY A 41 9.92 -1.05 20.63
C GLY A 41 9.63 -2.35 19.87
N PRO A 42 9.48 -3.49 20.56
CA PRO A 42 9.16 -4.78 19.92
C PRO A 42 7.82 -4.79 19.17
N THR A 43 6.87 -3.98 19.64
CA THR A 43 5.50 -3.96 19.11
C THR A 43 5.41 -3.08 17.86
N LEU A 44 6.12 -1.95 17.85
CA LEU A 44 6.07 -0.95 16.78
C LEU A 44 7.10 -1.19 15.67
N VAL A 45 8.25 -1.78 15.99
CA VAL A 45 9.35 -1.99 15.03
C VAL A 45 9.65 -3.48 14.91
N ARG A 46 8.90 -4.14 14.02
CA ARG A 46 9.11 -5.55 13.66
C ARG A 46 10.09 -5.67 12.50
N THR A 47 10.99 -6.65 12.55
CA THR A 47 11.69 -7.13 11.35
C THR A 47 11.09 -8.44 10.91
N SER A 48 11.25 -8.74 9.62
CA SER A 48 10.88 -10.01 9.01
C SER A 48 11.75 -11.19 9.46
N GLU A 49 12.85 -10.93 10.18
CA GLU A 49 13.88 -11.91 10.49
C GLU A 49 13.77 -12.33 11.96
N ASP A 50 13.36 -13.58 12.21
CA ASP A 50 13.28 -14.22 13.53
C ASP A 50 14.63 -14.86 13.93
N ASN A 51 15.74 -14.25 13.54
CA ASN A 51 17.08 -14.71 13.93
C ASN A 51 17.41 -14.17 15.32
N MET A 52 17.65 -15.06 16.29
CA MET A 52 18.00 -14.67 17.67
C MET A 52 19.20 -13.72 17.73
N THR A 53 20.15 -13.83 16.79
CA THR A 53 21.32 -12.94 16.70
C THR A 53 20.90 -11.50 16.35
N ASP A 54 20.03 -11.32 15.36
CA ASP A 54 19.57 -9.99 14.92
C ASP A 54 18.70 -9.30 15.97
N MET A 55 17.97 -10.09 16.76
CA MET A 55 17.22 -9.59 17.91
C MET A 55 18.13 -8.98 18.98
N VAL A 56 19.38 -9.43 19.11
CA VAL A 56 20.33 -8.95 20.12
C VAL A 56 21.18 -7.80 19.60
N THR A 57 21.66 -7.88 18.35
CA THR A 57 22.54 -6.86 17.76
C THR A 57 21.81 -5.59 17.35
N HIS A 58 20.57 -5.69 16.86
CA HIS A 58 19.82 -4.53 16.34
C HIS A 58 18.71 -4.02 17.25
N MET A 59 18.43 -4.71 18.36
CA MET A 59 17.52 -4.22 19.41
C MET A 59 17.85 -2.80 19.88
N PRO A 60 19.13 -2.45 20.10
CA PRO A 60 19.56 -1.10 20.48
C PRO A 60 19.03 0.02 19.61
N ASP A 61 19.01 -0.21 18.31
CA ASP A 61 18.61 0.78 17.33
C ASP A 61 17.08 0.87 17.22
N ARG A 62 16.37 -0.23 17.50
CA ARG A 62 14.90 -0.27 17.42
C ARG A 62 14.21 0.54 18.51
N TYR A 63 14.66 0.41 19.76
CA TYR A 63 14.09 1.26 20.81
C TYR A 63 14.46 2.73 20.59
N LYS A 64 15.63 3.04 20.01
CA LYS A 64 16.01 4.41 19.65
C LYS A 64 15.03 5.05 18.68
N ILE A 65 14.52 4.30 17.70
CA ILE A 65 13.49 4.81 16.77
C ILE A 65 12.25 5.24 17.56
N VAL A 66 11.74 4.39 18.45
CA VAL A 66 10.54 4.69 19.23
C VAL A 66 10.78 5.83 20.23
N GLU A 67 11.92 5.84 20.91
CA GLU A 67 12.32 6.91 21.82
C GLU A 67 12.37 8.27 21.12
N THR A 68 12.97 8.32 19.92
CA THR A 68 13.06 9.54 19.11
C THR A 68 11.66 10.01 18.66
N LEU A 69 10.78 9.08 18.29
CA LEU A 69 9.39 9.40 17.92
C LEU A 69 8.63 10.03 19.10
N ILE A 70 8.83 9.51 20.31
CA ILE A 70 8.18 10.05 21.53
C ILE A 70 8.72 11.44 21.86
N GLN A 71 10.05 11.61 21.88
CA GLN A 71 10.69 12.89 22.23
C GLN A 71 10.34 14.02 21.26
N HIS A 72 10.23 13.69 19.97
CA HIS A 72 10.02 14.67 18.90
C HIS A 72 8.65 14.53 18.22
N SER A 73 7.63 14.04 18.93
CA SER A 73 6.32 13.76 18.33
C SER A 73 5.72 14.98 17.61
N ASP A 74 5.83 16.16 18.20
CA ASP A 74 5.23 17.38 17.63
C ASP A 74 5.88 17.70 16.30
N TRP A 75 7.21 17.58 16.19
CA TRP A 75 7.93 17.83 14.95
C TRP A 75 7.57 16.82 13.86
N PHE A 76 7.47 15.53 14.21
CA PHE A 76 7.13 14.47 13.26
C PHE A 76 5.69 14.58 12.73
N PHE A 77 4.74 14.98 13.56
CA PHE A 77 3.31 14.97 13.26
C PHE A 77 2.67 16.35 13.09
N SER A 78 3.49 17.42 12.99
CA SER A 78 3.04 18.78 12.67
C SER A 78 2.44 18.85 11.26
N ASP A 79 1.35 19.60 11.12
CA ASP A 79 0.60 19.77 9.86
C ASP A 79 1.24 20.82 8.91
N GLU A 80 2.39 21.39 9.29
CA GLU A 80 3.04 22.53 8.62
C GLU A 80 3.57 22.23 7.19
N GLU A 81 3.70 20.96 6.80
CA GLU A 81 4.28 20.57 5.49
C GLU A 81 3.25 19.99 4.50
N ASP A 82 1.96 19.91 4.86
CA ASP A 82 0.89 19.46 3.96
C ASP A 82 0.40 20.56 2.99
N LYS A 83 0.89 21.80 3.15
CA LYS A 83 0.74 22.86 2.14
C LYS A 83 1.79 22.79 1.02
N GLY A 84 2.51 21.68 0.91
CA GLY A 84 3.29 21.34 -0.26
C GLY A 84 2.39 20.76 -1.34
N GLU A 85 1.80 21.65 -2.14
CA GLU A 85 1.09 21.36 -3.39
C GLU A 85 1.70 20.14 -4.10
N ARG A 86 0.94 19.03 -4.18
CA ARG A 86 1.22 17.95 -5.12
C ARG A 86 1.05 18.52 -6.52
N ILE A 87 2.08 19.23 -7.01
CA ILE A 87 2.18 19.61 -8.42
C ILE A 87 2.27 18.29 -9.17
N LEU A 88 1.13 17.83 -9.64
CA LEU A 88 1.06 16.79 -10.66
C LEU A 88 1.93 17.29 -11.82
N PRO A 89 2.88 16.49 -12.34
CA PRO A 89 3.57 16.88 -13.56
C PRO A 89 2.49 17.17 -14.61
N PRO A 90 2.60 18.27 -15.37
CA PRO A 90 1.59 18.62 -16.35
C PRO A 90 1.44 17.42 -17.29
N VAL A 91 0.24 16.82 -17.31
CA VAL A 91 -0.13 15.89 -18.36
C VAL A 91 -0.04 16.68 -19.65
N VAL A 92 1.04 16.47 -20.40
CA VAL A 92 1.19 17.01 -21.76
C VAL A 92 0.13 16.33 -22.60
N GLN A 93 -1.06 16.96 -22.68
CA GLN A 93 -2.07 16.58 -23.65
C GLN A 93 -1.52 16.91 -25.05
N PRO A 94 -1.31 15.93 -25.95
CA PRO A 94 -1.01 16.27 -27.32
C PRO A 94 -2.27 16.87 -27.95
N SER A 95 -2.20 18.15 -28.31
CA SER A 95 -3.27 18.89 -28.99
C SER A 95 -3.75 18.14 -30.25
N PRO A 96 -5.07 18.12 -30.53
CA PRO A 96 -5.58 17.46 -31.72
C PRO A 96 -5.15 18.27 -32.96
N ARG A 97 -4.25 17.69 -33.76
CA ARG A 97 -3.88 18.25 -35.06
C ARG A 97 -5.12 18.28 -35.94
N VAL A 98 -5.59 19.47 -36.27
CA VAL A 98 -6.63 19.73 -37.26
C VAL A 98 -6.19 19.09 -38.59
N ARG A 99 -6.76 17.92 -38.91
CA ARG A 99 -6.56 17.25 -40.20
C ARG A 99 -7.67 17.74 -41.12
N GLY A 100 -7.28 18.41 -42.20
CA GLY A 100 -8.16 19.07 -43.17
C GLY A 100 -9.19 18.16 -43.86
N PRO A 101 -10.08 18.73 -44.69
CA PRO A 101 -11.32 18.11 -45.11
C PRO A 101 -11.11 16.91 -46.05
N PRO A 102 -12.06 15.94 -46.09
CA PRO A 102 -11.89 14.73 -46.86
C PRO A 102 -12.11 15.01 -48.36
N ARG A 103 -11.08 14.72 -49.17
CA ARG A 103 -11.20 14.73 -50.63
C ARG A 103 -11.92 13.45 -51.09
N ARG A 104 -13.10 13.63 -51.65
CA ARG A 104 -14.01 12.59 -52.16
C ARG A 104 -13.55 12.09 -53.53
N SER A 105 -13.30 10.80 -53.67
CA SER A 105 -13.31 10.05 -54.96
C SER A 105 -13.31 8.54 -54.65
N ARG A 106 -14.47 7.88 -54.54
CA ARG A 106 -15.28 7.21 -55.60
C ARG A 106 -14.59 6.00 -56.26
N THR A 107 -15.02 4.81 -55.80
CA THR A 107 -15.22 3.50 -56.50
C THR A 107 -14.02 2.61 -56.87
N PRO A 108 -14.23 1.30 -57.18
CA PRO A 108 -14.98 0.29 -56.42
C PRO A 108 -14.27 -1.09 -56.38
N GLY A 109 -14.68 -1.95 -55.45
CA GLY A 109 -14.60 -3.40 -55.63
C GLY A 109 -13.45 -4.12 -54.92
N ARG A 110 -13.81 -4.89 -53.90
CA ARG A 110 -13.79 -6.36 -53.95
C ARG A 110 -14.43 -6.91 -52.69
N CYS A 111 -15.60 -7.50 -52.88
CA CYS A 111 -16.32 -8.29 -51.90
C CYS A 111 -15.41 -9.41 -51.38
N TRP A 112 -15.19 -9.46 -50.07
CA TRP A 112 -14.66 -10.66 -49.44
C TRP A 112 -15.76 -11.71 -49.36
N ARG A 113 -15.49 -12.84 -49.99
CA ARG A 113 -16.33 -14.03 -50.11
C ARG A 113 -16.13 -14.87 -48.85
N SER A 114 -17.20 -15.19 -48.12
CA SER A 114 -17.27 -16.38 -47.24
C SER A 114 -17.81 -17.56 -48.05
N PRO A 115 -17.38 -18.80 -47.73
CA PRO A 115 -18.34 -19.77 -47.18
C PRO A 115 -17.68 -20.67 -46.10
N SER A 116 -18.21 -20.76 -44.87
CA SER A 116 -19.24 -21.70 -44.39
C SER A 116 -18.87 -23.18 -44.47
N SER A 117 -18.76 -23.84 -43.30
CA SER A 117 -19.35 -25.17 -43.05
C SER A 117 -19.20 -25.59 -41.57
N ARG A 118 -20.31 -25.46 -40.83
CA ARG A 118 -20.65 -26.33 -39.69
C ARG A 118 -20.95 -27.74 -40.23
N PRO A 119 -20.94 -28.76 -39.37
CA PRO A 119 -22.24 -29.35 -39.01
C PRO A 119 -22.44 -29.53 -37.51
N SER A 120 -23.71 -29.60 -37.14
CA SER A 120 -24.23 -29.99 -35.83
C SER A 120 -24.97 -31.31 -35.98
N THR A 121 -24.79 -32.26 -35.06
CA THR A 121 -25.81 -33.26 -34.74
C THR A 121 -25.63 -33.75 -33.30
N ALA A 122 -26.77 -34.11 -32.70
CA ALA A 122 -27.02 -34.19 -31.28
C ALA A 122 -26.91 -35.61 -30.68
N SER A 123 -26.80 -35.63 -29.34
CA SER A 123 -27.45 -36.54 -28.37
C SER A 123 -27.20 -38.06 -28.41
N ALA A 124 -26.64 -38.63 -27.33
CA ALA A 124 -27.40 -39.39 -26.31
C ALA A 124 -26.53 -40.39 -25.48
N ARG A 125 -26.80 -40.41 -24.16
CA ARG A 125 -26.62 -41.53 -23.17
C ARG A 125 -25.18 -41.96 -22.86
N SER A 126 -24.77 -42.41 -21.67
CA SER A 126 -25.43 -42.72 -20.38
C SER A 126 -24.34 -43.07 -19.34
N GLY A 127 -24.60 -42.77 -18.07
CA GLY A 127 -24.27 -43.67 -16.94
C GLY A 127 -22.89 -43.54 -16.27
N GLY A 128 -22.90 -43.51 -14.92
CA GLY A 128 -21.72 -43.85 -14.10
C GLY A 128 -21.60 -43.08 -12.79
N ARG A 129 -22.27 -43.58 -11.73
CA ARG A 129 -22.06 -43.19 -10.32
C ARG A 129 -20.77 -43.80 -9.76
N ARG A 130 -20.34 -43.24 -8.60
CA ARG A 130 -19.31 -43.65 -7.60
C ARG A 130 -18.10 -42.72 -7.68
N GLY A 131 -17.66 -41.99 -6.64
CA GLY A 131 -17.74 -42.22 -5.20
C GLY A 131 -16.31 -42.44 -4.68
N GLY A 132 -15.93 -41.82 -3.56
CA GLY A 132 -14.74 -42.23 -2.79
C GLY A 132 -13.85 -41.10 -2.30
N TRP A 133 -13.97 -40.81 -1.00
CA TRP A 133 -12.96 -40.13 -0.20
C TRP A 133 -11.81 -41.10 0.11
N ALA A 134 -10.58 -40.61 0.16
CA ALA A 134 -9.43 -41.18 0.88
C ALA A 134 -8.39 -40.05 0.97
N ALA A 135 -8.16 -39.50 2.17
CA ALA A 135 -7.24 -39.99 3.21
C ALA A 135 -5.81 -39.52 2.94
#